data_AF-A0A1G6BDJ4-F1
#
_entry.id   AF-A0A1G6BDJ4-F1
#
_cell.length_a   1.000
_cell.length_b   1.000
_cell.length_c   1.000
_cell.angle_alpha   90.00
_cell.angle_beta   90.00
_cell.angle_gamma   90.00
#
_symmetry.space_group_name_H-M   'P 1'
#
loop_
_entity.id
_entity.type
_entity.pdbx_description
1 polymer ?
#
loop_
_entity_poly.entity_id
_entity_poly.type
_entity_poly.pdbx_seq_one_letter_code
_entity_poly.pdbx_strand_id
1 'polypeptide(L)'
;MIFPCDKCGICCNHINEIPELSVFDSGNGRCIHLTENNLCDIYETRPDICNVEAMYRKKYCFEMSEDEYIRANIAGCNELKRKYTA
;
A
#
# COMPACT_ATOMS: atom_id res chain seq x y z
N MET A 1 2.81 -6.26 -14.55
CA MET A 1 3.61 -5.85 -13.38
C MET A 1 3.44 -6.74 -12.18
N ILE A 2 4.48 -6.89 -11.36
CA ILE A 2 4.38 -7.43 -9.99
C ILE A 2 5.13 -6.47 -9.07
N PHE A 3 4.44 -5.90 -8.09
CA PHE A 3 5.09 -5.14 -7.02
C PHE A 3 5.66 -6.11 -5.98
N PRO A 4 6.97 -6.06 -5.65
CA PRO A 4 7.63 -7.03 -4.77
C PRO A 4 7.37 -6.74 -3.29
N CYS A 5 6.10 -6.79 -2.88
CA CYS A 5 5.70 -6.63 -1.49
C CYS A 5 6.21 -7.82 -0.65
N ASP A 6 6.95 -7.54 0.41
CA ASP A 6 7.44 -8.52 1.38
C ASP A 6 6.46 -8.77 2.55
N LYS A 7 5.24 -8.21 2.46
CA LYS A 7 4.16 -8.41 3.43
C LYS A 7 4.53 -7.98 4.85
N CYS A 8 5.39 -6.96 4.99
CA CYS A 8 5.80 -6.43 6.29
C CYS A 8 4.68 -5.71 7.06
N GLY A 9 3.55 -5.40 6.42
CA GLY A 9 2.39 -4.75 7.06
C GLY A 9 2.54 -3.26 7.35
N ILE A 10 3.70 -2.64 7.09
CA ILE A 10 3.97 -1.23 7.47
C ILE A 10 2.97 -0.24 6.88
N CYS A 11 2.61 -0.37 5.59
CA CYS A 11 1.61 0.51 4.97
C CYS A 11 0.22 0.38 5.60
N CYS A 12 -0.13 -0.82 6.08
CA CYS A 12 -1.40 -1.06 6.76
C CYS A 12 -1.36 -0.63 8.23
N ASN A 13 -0.19 -0.61 8.88
CA ASN A 13 -0.02 -0.12 10.25
C ASN A 13 0.04 1.42 10.33
N HIS A 14 0.12 2.10 9.19
CA HIS A 14 0.17 3.58 9.10
C HIS A 14 -0.80 4.09 8.02
N ILE A 15 -2.00 3.49 7.96
CA ILE A 15 -3.02 3.82 6.98
C ILE A 15 -3.55 5.25 7.13
N ASN A 16 -3.38 5.84 8.33
CA ASN A 16 -3.70 7.24 8.61
C ASN A 16 -2.88 8.24 7.77
N GLU A 17 -1.78 7.82 7.15
CA GLU A 17 -1.05 8.68 6.19
C GLU A 17 -1.74 8.80 4.83
N ILE A 18 -2.82 8.04 4.59
CA ILE A 18 -3.57 8.02 3.34
C ILE A 18 -5.02 8.46 3.63
N PRO A 19 -5.35 9.76 3.47
CA PRO A 19 -6.65 10.31 3.83
C PRO A 19 -7.85 9.57 3.20
N GLU A 20 -7.69 9.10 1.96
CA GLU A 20 -8.69 8.35 1.21
C GLU A 20 -9.04 6.99 1.85
N LEU A 21 -8.19 6.49 2.75
CA LEU A 21 -8.37 5.23 3.47
C LEU A 21 -8.77 5.43 4.93
N SER A 22 -9.14 6.65 5.35
CA SER A 22 -9.54 6.97 6.73
C SER A 22 -10.67 6.09 7.28
N VAL A 23 -11.59 5.62 6.43
CA VAL A 23 -12.68 4.70 6.82
C VAL A 23 -12.18 3.31 7.25
N PHE A 24 -10.93 2.96 6.93
CA PHE A 24 -10.31 1.70 7.31
C PHE A 24 -9.37 1.84 8.52
N ASP A 25 -9.20 3.04 9.08
CA ASP A 25 -8.37 3.24 10.28
C ASP A 25 -9.13 2.79 11.54
N SER A 26 -8.50 1.94 12.37
CA SER A 26 -9.03 1.55 13.69
C SER A 26 -8.95 2.66 14.74
N GLY A 27 -8.53 3.87 14.37
CA GLY A 27 -8.38 5.05 15.23
C GLY A 27 -6.98 5.21 15.82
N ASN A 28 -6.02 4.38 15.41
CA ASN A 28 -4.63 4.40 15.86
C ASN A 28 -3.62 4.31 14.70
N GLY A 29 -4.07 4.51 13.46
CA GLY A 29 -3.27 4.38 12.26
C GLY A 29 -3.19 2.98 11.68
N ARG A 30 -3.70 1.96 12.39
CA ARG A 30 -3.75 0.59 11.88
C ARG A 30 -5.03 0.36 11.06
N CYS A 31 -4.89 -0.34 9.94
CA CYS A 31 -6.02 -0.79 9.15
C CYS A 31 -6.83 -1.85 9.90
N ILE A 32 -8.16 -1.73 9.90
CA ILE A 32 -9.08 -2.69 10.51
C ILE A 32 -8.96 -4.10 9.90
N HIS A 33 -8.51 -4.20 8.64
CA HIS A 33 -8.38 -5.44 7.87
C HIS A 33 -7.00 -6.08 7.96
N LEU A 34 -6.05 -5.45 8.67
CA LEU A 34 -4.75 -6.06 8.91
C LEU A 34 -4.90 -7.18 9.95
N THR A 35 -4.39 -8.36 9.64
CA THR A 35 -4.35 -9.53 10.54
C THR A 35 -3.05 -9.55 11.34
N GLU A 36 -3.02 -10.37 12.39
CA GLU A 36 -1.82 -10.58 13.24
C GLU A 36 -0.60 -11.11 12.46
N ASN A 37 -0.82 -11.76 11.30
CA ASN A 37 0.24 -12.26 10.43
C ASN A 37 0.68 -11.24 9.35
N ASN A 38 0.34 -9.95 9.52
CA ASN A 38 0.57 -8.88 8.54
C ASN A 38 -0.07 -9.10 7.15
N LEU A 39 -1.10 -9.94 7.08
CA LEU A 39 -1.90 -10.15 5.86
C LEU A 39 -3.20 -9.34 5.93
N CYS A 40 -3.79 -9.05 4.76
CA CYS A 40 -5.09 -8.41 4.66
C CYS A 40 -6.19 -9.49 4.55
N ASP A 41 -7.22 -9.41 5.40
CA ASP A 41 -8.35 -10.37 5.37
C ASP A 41 -9.29 -10.19 4.16
N ILE A 42 -9.31 -8.99 3.56
CA ILE A 42 -10.02 -8.67 2.32
C ILE A 42 -9.09 -8.53 1.11
N TYR A 43 -7.96 -9.24 1.07
CA TYR A 43 -6.89 -9.02 0.08
C TYR A 43 -7.39 -8.99 -1.37
N GLU A 44 -8.28 -9.90 -1.76
CA GLU A 44 -8.83 -9.98 -3.12
C GLU A 44 -9.79 -8.83 -3.47
N THR A 45 -10.48 -8.27 -2.47
CA THR A 45 -11.45 -7.18 -2.63
C THR A 45 -10.95 -5.87 -2.04
N ARG A 46 -9.64 -5.74 -1.83
CA ARG A 46 -9.04 -4.54 -1.24
C ARG A 46 -9.27 -3.32 -2.16
N PRO A 47 -9.34 -2.10 -1.60
CA PRO A 47 -9.47 -0.89 -2.40
C PRO A 47 -8.36 -0.76 -3.45
N ASP A 48 -8.66 -0.14 -4.59
CA ASP A 48 -7.67 0.04 -5.68
C ASP A 48 -6.40 0.72 -5.17
N ILE A 49 -6.51 1.71 -4.29
CA ILE A 49 -5.37 2.44 -3.69
C ILE A 49 -4.38 1.49 -2.99
N CYS A 50 -4.87 0.37 -2.43
CA CYS A 50 -4.06 -0.67 -1.81
C CYS A 50 -3.50 -1.70 -2.83
N ASN A 51 -3.78 -1.52 -4.12
CA ASN A 51 -3.38 -2.40 -5.21
C ASN A 51 -2.61 -1.63 -6.28
N VAL A 52 -1.27 -1.74 -6.21
CA VAL A 52 -0.32 -1.09 -7.12
C VAL A 52 -0.67 -1.34 -8.59
N GLU A 53 -1.01 -2.58 -8.96
CA GLU A 53 -1.36 -2.88 -10.36
C GLU A 53 -2.66 -2.21 -10.79
N ALA A 54 -3.70 -2.23 -9.94
CA ALA A 54 -4.97 -1.59 -10.25
C ALA A 54 -4.81 -0.08 -10.43
N MET A 55 -4.05 0.58 -9.53
CA MET A 55 -3.76 2.01 -9.64
C MET A 55 -2.98 2.37 -10.90
N TYR A 56 -2.01 1.54 -11.30
CA TYR A 56 -1.33 1.76 -12.56
C TYR A 56 -2.31 1.73 -13.72
N ARG A 57 -3.08 0.63 -13.85
CA ARG A 57 -4.02 0.44 -14.97
C ARG A 57 -5.10 1.52 -15.03
N LYS A 58 -5.62 1.97 -13.88
CA LYS A 58 -6.74 2.90 -13.80
C LYS A 58 -6.35 4.38 -13.83
N LYS A 59 -5.15 4.72 -13.35
CA LYS A 59 -4.75 6.12 -13.12
C LYS A 59 -3.43 6.47 -13.79
N TYR A 60 -2.37 5.70 -13.56
CA TYR A 60 -1.01 6.14 -13.88
C TYR A 60 -0.47 5.65 -15.24
N CYS A 61 -1.17 4.74 -15.92
CA CYS A 61 -0.73 4.20 -17.21
C CYS A 61 -0.65 5.23 -18.35
N PHE A 62 -1.35 6.36 -18.20
CA PHE A 62 -1.30 7.48 -19.14
C PHE A 62 -0.21 8.52 -18.80
N GLU A 63 0.37 8.45 -17.60
CA GLU A 63 1.32 9.44 -17.08
C GLU A 63 2.77 8.94 -17.11
N MET A 64 2.98 7.63 -16.97
CA MET A 64 4.32 7.04 -16.89
C MET A 64 4.34 5.56 -17.32
N SER A 65 5.54 5.06 -17.62
CA SER A 65 5.72 3.64 -17.92
C SER A 65 5.52 2.77 -16.68
N GLU A 66 5.21 1.48 -16.91
CA GLU A 66 5.05 0.47 -15.86
C GLU A 66 6.31 0.39 -14.96
N ASP A 67 7.48 0.46 -15.59
CA ASP A 67 8.77 0.40 -14.91
C ASP A 67 9.04 1.62 -14.02
N GLU A 68 8.72 2.82 -14.50
CA GLU A 68 8.85 4.05 -13.70
C GLU A 68 7.92 4.01 -12.49
N TYR A 69 6.68 3.57 -12.69
CA TYR A 69 5.69 3.47 -11.63
C TYR A 69 6.10 2.44 -10.56
N ILE A 70 6.59 1.26 -10.97
CA ILE A 70 7.07 0.24 -10.03
C ILE A 70 8.30 0.75 -9.26
N ARG A 71 9.26 1.40 -9.92
CA ARG A 71 10.42 1.99 -9.23
C ARG A 71 9.99 3.02 -8.19
N ALA A 72 9.02 3.89 -8.51
CA ALA A 72 8.49 4.87 -7.58
C ALA A 72 7.82 4.21 -6.36
N ASN A 73 7.00 3.17 -6.57
CA ASN A 73 6.36 2.44 -5.47
C ASN A 73 7.37 1.70 -4.58
N ILE A 74 8.44 1.13 -5.16
CA ILE A 74 9.52 0.49 -4.39
C ILE A 74 10.26 1.53 -3.54
N ALA A 75 10.56 2.70 -4.12
CA ALA A 75 11.21 3.79 -3.39
C ALA A 75 10.35 4.26 -2.21
N GLY A 76 9.04 4.46 -2.41
CA GLY A 76 8.10 4.82 -1.35
C GLY A 76 7.99 3.75 -0.26
N CYS A 77 7.94 2.46 -0.63
CA CYS A 77 7.92 1.36 0.32
C CYS A 77 9.19 1.32 1.19
N ASN A 78 10.36 1.55 0.60
CA ASN A 78 11.62 1.60 1.32
C ASN A 78 11.72 2.82 2.25
N GLU A 79 11.14 3.95 1.87
CA GLU A 79 11.07 5.13 2.74
C GLU A 79 10.19 4.87 3.97
N LEU A 80 9.01 4.26 3.78
CA LEU A 80 8.15 3.84 4.89
C LEU A 80 8.87 2.87 5.82
N LYS A 81 9.60 1.90 5.27
CA LYS A 81 10.44 0.98 6.06
C LYS A 81 11.46 1.74 6.89
N ARG A 82 12.27 2.61 6.28
CA ARG A 82 13.25 3.43 7.00
C ARG A 82 12.61 4.25 8.12
N LYS A 83 11.45 4.84 7.88
CA LYS A 83 10.72 5.66 8.84
C LYS A 83 10.25 4.87 10.07
N TYR A 84 9.82 3.62 9.89
CA TYR A 84 9.12 2.85 10.91
C TYR A 84 9.86 1.62 11.45
N THR A 85 11.07 1.34 10.97
CA THR A 85 11.92 0.24 11.47
C THR A 85 13.29 0.70 11.97
N ALA A 86 13.56 2.01 11.94
CA ALA A 86 14.78 2.61 12.50
C ALA A 86 14.67 2.81 14.02
#